data_AF-A0A267E240-F1
#
_entry.id   AF-A0A267E240-F1
#
_cell.length_a   1.000
_cell.length_b   1.000
_cell.length_c   1.000
_cell.angle_alpha   90.00
_cell.angle_beta   90.00
_cell.angle_gamma   90.00
#
_symmetry.space_group_name_H-M   'P 1'
#
loop_
_entity.id
_entity.type
_entity.pdbx_description
1 polymer ?
#
loop_
_entity_poly.entity_id
_entity_poly.type
_entity_poly.pdbx_seq_one_letter_code
_entity_poly.pdbx_strand_id
1 'polypeptide(L)'
;MPPAPAASPTQPQPPGRIAWFVLLQASIQAWLRPAIWCPLLNRVHSYREVWRTGESEAAELVDSVVKTVNRFNRDKHLNCDWLIGSANREAGQVTVLNLTARCRWLDIIVIDLRRGSATATSTGLLPLLLPLAPLLNLLAFAFPFSDLVTNSKRLASLRQALDAPVKDWSVGSADWFQALFY
;
A
#
# COMPACT_ATOMS: atom_id res chain seq x y z
N MET A 1 -0.99 41.24 -27.89
CA MET A 1 -0.53 40.39 -26.77
C MET A 1 -0.14 39.04 -27.35
N PRO A 2 1.10 38.55 -27.19
CA PRO A 2 1.42 37.19 -27.58
C PRO A 2 0.76 36.19 -26.63
N PRO A 3 0.31 35.02 -27.13
CA PRO A 3 -0.25 33.97 -26.28
C PRO A 3 0.82 33.42 -25.33
N ALA A 4 0.42 33.10 -24.10
CA ALA A 4 1.29 32.48 -23.10
C ALA A 4 1.90 31.18 -23.64
N PRO A 5 3.19 30.89 -23.36
CA PRO A 5 3.79 29.62 -23.78
C PRO A 5 3.03 28.46 -23.14
N ALA A 6 2.56 27.54 -23.97
CA ALA A 6 1.94 26.30 -23.53
C ALA A 6 2.88 25.57 -22.57
N ALA A 7 2.35 25.16 -21.42
CA ALA A 7 3.08 24.37 -20.44
C ALA A 7 3.69 23.14 -21.11
N SER A 8 5.02 23.05 -21.09
CA SER A 8 5.76 21.91 -21.64
C SER A 8 5.22 20.60 -21.04
N PRO A 9 5.04 19.53 -21.85
CA PRO A 9 4.65 18.23 -21.33
C PRO A 9 5.69 17.80 -20.30
N THR A 10 5.25 17.61 -19.06
CA THR A 10 6.11 17.13 -17.97
C THR A 10 6.65 15.77 -18.38
N GLN A 11 7.92 15.72 -18.77
CA GLN A 11 8.59 14.48 -19.12
C GLN A 11 8.45 13.49 -17.94
N PRO A 12 8.10 12.22 -18.19
CA PRO A 12 8.07 11.22 -17.15
C PRO A 12 9.48 11.12 -16.55
N GLN A 13 9.60 11.51 -15.27
CA GLN A 13 10.84 11.44 -14.54
C GLN A 13 11.33 9.97 -14.51
N PRO A 14 12.64 9.71 -14.73
CA PRO A 14 13.19 8.37 -14.58
C PRO A 14 12.85 7.85 -13.17
N PRO A 15 12.72 6.53 -12.96
CA PRO A 15 12.42 5.97 -11.65
C PRO A 15 13.44 6.49 -10.64
N GLY A 16 13.01 7.43 -9.79
CA GLY A 16 13.88 8.04 -8.82
C GLY A 16 14.46 6.95 -7.94
N ARG A 17 15.79 6.78 -7.97
CA ARG A 17 16.49 5.86 -7.06
C ARG A 17 16.04 6.21 -5.64
N ILE A 18 15.28 5.32 -5.02
CA ILE A 18 14.86 5.49 -3.63
C ILE A 18 16.14 5.51 -2.81
N ALA A 19 16.32 6.54 -2.00
CA ALA A 19 17.52 6.65 -1.18
C ALA A 19 17.60 5.46 -0.22
N TRP A 20 18.79 4.89 -0.05
CA TRP A 20 19.00 3.69 0.76
C TRP A 20 18.51 3.87 2.21
N PHE A 21 18.64 5.07 2.78
CA PHE A 21 18.17 5.34 4.13
C PHE A 21 16.64 5.31 4.22
N VAL A 22 15.92 5.72 3.17
CA VAL A 22 14.46 5.61 3.10
C VAL A 22 14.06 4.13 3.09
N LEU A 23 14.78 3.28 2.35
CA LEU A 23 14.54 1.84 2.33
C LEU A 23 14.80 1.21 3.71
N LEU A 24 15.88 1.59 4.38
CA LEU A 24 16.19 1.12 5.73
C LEU A 24 15.09 1.51 6.73
N GLN A 25 14.69 2.79 6.72
CA GLN A 25 13.61 3.26 7.58
C GLN A 25 12.29 2.59 7.24
N ALA A 26 12.02 2.31 5.97
CA ALA A 26 10.81 1.61 5.54
C ALA A 26 10.76 0.18 6.11
N SER A 27 11.88 -0.55 6.04
CA SER A 27 11.98 -1.90 6.62
C SER A 27 11.76 -1.89 8.13
N ILE A 28 12.36 -0.93 8.85
CA ILE A 28 12.20 -0.79 10.31
C ILE A 28 10.74 -0.45 10.65
N GLN A 29 10.14 0.52 9.96
CA GLN A 29 8.75 0.93 10.20
C GLN A 29 7.75 -0.18 9.84
N ALA A 30 8.04 -0.96 8.78
CA ALA A 30 7.26 -2.12 8.39
C ALA A 30 7.38 -3.29 9.36
N TRP A 31 8.48 -3.39 10.10
CA TRP A 31 8.62 -4.37 11.17
C TRP A 31 7.92 -3.91 12.47
N LEU A 32 8.06 -2.64 12.85
CA LEU A 32 7.47 -2.08 14.07
C LEU A 32 5.94 -2.05 14.04
N ARG A 33 5.35 -1.41 13.00
CA ARG A 33 3.89 -1.26 12.77
C ARG A 33 3.03 -1.15 14.05
N PRO A 34 3.29 -0.16 14.92
CA PRO A 34 2.66 -0.07 16.24
C PRO A 34 1.14 0.13 16.18
N ALA A 35 0.61 0.74 15.12
CA ALA A 35 -0.82 0.91 14.91
C ALA A 35 -1.58 -0.43 14.89
N ILE A 36 -0.91 -1.55 14.59
CA ILE A 36 -1.52 -2.89 14.59
C ILE A 36 -1.65 -3.46 16.00
N TRP A 37 -0.79 -3.05 16.92
CA TRP A 37 -0.78 -3.55 18.31
C TRP A 37 -2.03 -3.12 19.08
N CYS A 38 -2.59 -1.96 18.75
CA CYS A 38 -3.77 -1.41 19.41
C CYS A 38 -5.02 -1.60 18.54
N PRO A 39 -5.99 -2.46 18.93
CA PRO A 39 -7.11 -2.85 18.08
C PRO A 39 -8.07 -1.72 17.69
N LEU A 40 -8.13 -0.63 18.45
CA LEU A 40 -8.92 0.56 18.13
C LEU A 40 -8.25 1.45 17.07
N LEU A 41 -6.93 1.63 17.17
CA LEU A 41 -6.16 2.46 16.23
C LEU A 41 -5.94 1.74 14.91
N ASN A 42 -5.77 0.41 14.94
CA ASN A 42 -5.63 -0.41 13.74
C ASN A 42 -6.77 -0.17 12.73
N ARG A 43 -8.01 0.01 13.21
CA ARG A 43 -9.19 0.23 12.36
C ARG A 43 -9.21 1.61 11.70
N VAL A 44 -8.66 2.64 12.35
CA VAL A 44 -8.65 4.01 11.79
C VAL A 44 -7.64 4.14 10.66
N HIS A 45 -6.52 3.42 10.76
CA HIS A 45 -5.40 3.52 9.83
C HIS A 45 -5.35 2.42 8.78
N SER A 46 -6.35 1.53 8.74
CA SER A 46 -6.39 0.43 7.79
C SER A 46 -7.70 0.37 7.02
N TYR A 47 -7.61 -0.20 5.83
CA TYR A 47 -8.73 -0.56 4.98
C TYR A 47 -8.62 -2.05 4.67
N ARG A 48 -9.68 -2.81 4.93
CA ARG A 48 -9.66 -4.26 4.77
C ARG A 48 -10.71 -4.74 3.77
N GLU A 49 -10.25 -5.54 2.81
CA GLU A 49 -11.09 -6.33 1.94
C GLU A 49 -11.00 -7.82 2.31
N VAL A 50 -12.11 -8.51 2.13
CA VAL A 50 -12.19 -9.97 2.10
C VAL A 50 -12.26 -10.37 0.64
N TRP A 51 -11.29 -11.15 0.18
CA TRP A 51 -11.16 -11.64 -1.18
C TRP A 51 -11.56 -13.11 -1.24
N ARG A 52 -12.51 -13.46 -2.11
CA ARG A 52 -12.79 -14.84 -2.46
C ARG A 52 -11.96 -15.19 -3.69
N THR A 53 -10.85 -15.86 -3.44
CA THR A 53 -10.01 -16.45 -4.48
C THR A 53 -10.74 -17.67 -5.06
N GLY A 54 -10.59 -17.89 -6.36
CA GLY A 54 -11.19 -19.05 -7.04
C GLY A 54 -10.49 -20.37 -6.68
N GLU A 55 -10.60 -21.36 -7.58
CA GLU A 55 -9.86 -22.63 -7.46
C GLU A 55 -8.35 -22.48 -7.74
N SER A 56 -7.88 -21.26 -8.06
CA SER A 56 -6.47 -20.98 -8.29
C SER A 56 -5.63 -21.25 -7.05
N GLU A 57 -4.47 -21.86 -7.26
CA GLU A 57 -3.56 -22.17 -6.17
C GLU A 57 -3.02 -20.88 -5.55
N ALA A 58 -2.88 -20.85 -4.22
CA ALA A 58 -2.40 -19.65 -3.52
C ALA A 58 -1.04 -19.17 -4.05
N ALA A 59 -0.19 -20.09 -4.52
CA ALA A 59 1.10 -19.79 -5.13
C ALA A 59 0.99 -18.99 -6.44
N GLU A 60 0.02 -19.33 -7.30
CA GLU A 60 -0.20 -18.63 -8.57
C GLU A 60 -0.68 -17.19 -8.34
N LEU A 61 -1.52 -17.00 -7.33
CA LEU A 61 -2.02 -15.69 -6.93
C LEU A 61 -0.90 -14.82 -6.34
N VAL A 62 -0.01 -15.41 -5.53
CA VAL A 62 1.21 -14.72 -5.05
C VAL A 62 2.04 -14.22 -6.23
N ASP A 63 2.25 -15.07 -7.24
CA ASP A 63 3.03 -14.70 -8.42
C ASP A 63 2.35 -13.63 -9.27
N SER A 64 1.02 -13.68 -9.39
CA SER A 64 0.22 -12.65 -10.04
C SER A 64 0.37 -11.29 -9.34
N VAL A 65 0.34 -11.27 -8.01
CA VAL A 65 0.59 -10.05 -7.22
C VAL A 65 1.99 -9.52 -7.48
N VAL A 66 3.02 -10.35 -7.37
CA VAL A 66 4.42 -9.93 -7.58
C VAL A 66 4.63 -9.36 -8.98
N LYS A 67 4.07 -10.02 -10.00
CA LYS A 67 4.12 -9.56 -11.38
C LYS A 67 3.42 -8.21 -11.56
N THR A 68 2.25 -8.04 -10.94
CA THR A 68 1.47 -6.79 -10.97
C THR A 68 2.21 -5.64 -10.30
N VAL A 69 2.82 -5.87 -9.14
CA VAL A 69 3.64 -4.87 -8.43
C VAL A 69 4.82 -4.44 -9.29
N ASN A 70 5.52 -5.40 -9.94
CA ASN A 70 6.62 -5.09 -10.84
C ASN A 70 6.18 -4.25 -12.04
N ARG A 71 4.97 -4.50 -12.57
CA ARG A 71 4.36 -3.69 -13.63
C ARG A 71 4.02 -2.28 -13.11
N PHE A 72 3.38 -2.17 -11.95
CA PHE A 72 3.05 -0.88 -11.33
C PHE A 72 4.27 0.00 -11.06
N ASN A 73 5.37 -0.61 -10.62
CA ASN A 73 6.62 0.12 -10.37
C ASN A 73 7.26 0.65 -11.67
N ARG A 74 7.12 -0.10 -12.78
CA ARG A 74 7.56 0.32 -14.12
C ARG A 74 6.72 1.48 -14.65
N ASP A 75 5.41 1.38 -14.50
CA ASP A 75 4.45 2.36 -15.05
C ASP A 75 4.24 3.58 -14.14
N LYS A 76 4.94 3.65 -12.99
CA LYS A 76 4.75 4.66 -11.94
C LYS A 76 3.28 4.81 -11.54
N HIS A 77 2.61 3.67 -11.41
CA HIS A 77 1.19 3.62 -11.10
C HIS A 77 0.87 4.35 -9.79
N LEU A 78 -0.12 5.25 -9.85
CA LEU A 78 -0.53 6.13 -8.75
C LEU A 78 0.58 7.01 -8.16
N ASN A 79 1.64 7.32 -8.94
CA ASN A 79 2.78 8.11 -8.47
C ASN A 79 3.36 7.58 -7.14
N CYS A 80 3.46 6.26 -7.03
CA CYS A 80 4.05 5.57 -5.89
C CYS A 80 5.15 4.62 -6.38
N ASP A 81 6.14 4.39 -5.53
CA ASP A 81 7.05 3.26 -5.70
C ASP A 81 6.48 2.06 -4.94
N TRP A 82 6.26 0.97 -5.69
CA TRP A 82 5.68 -0.27 -5.20
C TRP A 82 6.81 -1.29 -5.04
N LEU A 83 7.05 -1.75 -3.81
CA LEU A 83 8.14 -2.67 -3.48
C LEU A 83 7.57 -3.95 -2.86
N ILE A 84 8.14 -5.10 -3.21
CA ILE A 84 7.85 -6.34 -2.50
C ILE A 84 8.65 -6.35 -1.19
N GLY A 85 7.96 -6.34 -0.06
CA GLY A 85 8.55 -6.50 1.26
C GLY A 85 8.79 -7.98 1.59
N SER A 86 7.78 -8.82 1.37
CA SER A 86 7.89 -10.27 1.49
C SER A 86 6.90 -10.96 0.55
N ALA A 87 7.26 -12.13 0.03
CA ALA A 87 6.37 -12.98 -0.74
C ALA A 87 6.63 -14.43 -0.34
N ASN A 88 5.66 -15.03 0.35
CA ASN A 88 5.71 -16.41 0.78
C ASN A 88 4.64 -17.20 0.01
N ARG A 89 5.11 -17.97 -0.99
CA ARG A 89 4.25 -18.79 -1.87
C ARG A 89 3.55 -19.90 -1.09
N GLU A 90 4.29 -20.56 -0.19
CA GLU A 90 3.75 -21.66 0.62
C GLU A 90 2.66 -21.13 1.56
N ALA A 91 2.93 -20.05 2.29
CA ALA A 91 1.96 -19.44 3.19
C ALA A 91 0.85 -18.68 2.44
N GLY A 92 0.97 -18.44 1.13
CA GLY A 92 0.03 -17.64 0.35
C GLY A 92 -0.05 -16.18 0.82
N GLN A 93 1.07 -15.63 1.28
CA GLN A 93 1.12 -14.28 1.87
C GLN A 93 2.08 -13.37 1.09
N VAL A 94 1.64 -12.14 0.82
CA VAL A 94 2.46 -11.10 0.18
C VAL A 94 2.34 -9.81 0.96
N THR A 95 3.48 -9.19 1.24
CA THR A 95 3.57 -7.84 1.78
C THR A 95 4.14 -6.91 0.72
N VAL A 96 3.41 -5.85 0.40
CA VAL A 96 3.79 -4.81 -0.54
C VAL A 96 3.97 -3.51 0.22
N LEU A 97 5.11 -2.85 0.02
CA LEU A 97 5.43 -1.55 0.59
C LEU A 97 5.19 -0.49 -0.48
N ASN A 98 4.38 0.51 -0.17
CA ASN A 98 4.05 1.62 -1.04
C ASN A 98 4.64 2.90 -0.49
N LEU A 99 5.54 3.50 -1.28
CA LEU A 99 6.15 4.79 -0.95
C LEU A 99 5.59 5.87 -1.86
N THR A 100 4.94 6.88 -1.27
CA THR A 100 4.45 8.04 -2.04
C THR A 100 5.61 8.79 -2.70
N ALA A 101 5.47 9.20 -3.97
CA ALA A 101 6.59 9.77 -4.73
C ALA A 101 7.18 11.05 -4.12
N ARG A 102 6.32 11.92 -3.56
CA ARG A 102 6.75 13.24 -3.06
C ARG A 102 7.48 13.14 -1.73
N CYS A 103 6.80 12.63 -0.71
CA CYS A 103 7.31 12.70 0.66
C CYS A 103 7.73 11.34 1.21
N ARG A 104 7.60 10.25 0.45
CA ARG A 104 8.00 8.91 0.92
C ARG A 104 7.27 8.48 2.20
N TRP A 105 5.98 8.85 2.32
CA TRP A 105 5.10 8.16 3.26
C TRP A 105 5.00 6.69 2.90
N LEU A 106 5.05 5.85 3.92
CA LEU A 106 4.97 4.42 3.81
C LEU A 106 3.56 3.94 4.14
N ASP A 107 2.99 3.21 3.18
CA ASP A 107 1.78 2.44 3.34
C ASP A 107 2.11 0.97 3.06
N ILE A 108 1.47 0.05 3.78
CA ILE A 108 1.74 -1.38 3.67
C ILE A 108 0.48 -2.10 3.29
N ILE A 109 0.54 -2.87 2.22
CA ILE A 109 -0.51 -3.79 1.82
C ILE A 109 -0.07 -5.20 2.20
N VAL A 110 -0.88 -5.87 3.02
CA VAL A 110 -0.71 -7.28 3.37
C VAL A 110 -1.84 -8.06 2.73
N ILE A 111 -1.50 -9.04 1.91
CA ILE A 111 -2.44 -9.93 1.26
C ILE A 111 -2.20 -11.33 1.82
N ASP A 112 -3.22 -11.91 2.41
CA ASP A 112 -3.27 -13.29 2.86
C ASP A 112 -4.32 -14.02 2.03
N LEU A 113 -3.85 -14.75 1.03
CA LEU A 113 -4.69 -15.44 0.07
C LEU A 113 -5.31 -16.70 0.66
N ARG A 114 -4.66 -17.35 1.63
CA ARG A 114 -5.23 -18.50 2.35
C ARG A 114 -6.43 -18.10 3.20
N ARG A 115 -6.36 -16.93 3.84
CA ARG A 115 -7.47 -16.36 4.62
C ARG A 115 -8.42 -15.54 3.78
N GLY A 116 -8.13 -15.35 2.49
CA GLY A 116 -8.92 -14.50 1.60
C GLY A 116 -9.04 -13.08 2.14
N SER A 117 -7.94 -12.48 2.59
CA SER A 117 -7.97 -11.15 3.20
C SER A 117 -6.87 -10.27 2.64
N ALA A 118 -7.18 -9.00 2.37
CA ALA A 118 -6.23 -8.00 1.96
C ALA A 118 -6.42 -6.76 2.85
N THR A 119 -5.34 -6.27 3.43
CA THR A 119 -5.37 -5.11 4.33
C THR A 119 -4.32 -4.11 3.87
N ALA A 120 -4.74 -2.87 3.60
CA ALA A 120 -3.85 -1.74 3.38
C ALA A 120 -3.80 -0.91 4.66
N THR A 121 -2.61 -0.53 5.12
CA THR A 121 -2.39 0.18 6.38
C THR A 121 -1.41 1.32 6.18
N SER A 122 -1.78 2.52 6.62
CA SER A 122 -0.86 3.64 6.71
C SER A 122 -0.04 3.56 7.99
N THR A 123 1.28 3.74 7.88
CA THR A 123 2.19 3.31 8.96
C THR A 123 2.70 4.43 9.86
N GLY A 124 2.38 5.69 9.56
CA GLY A 124 2.78 6.80 10.41
C GLY A 124 2.42 8.16 9.84
N LEU A 125 2.39 9.16 10.73
CA LEU A 125 2.09 10.56 10.42
C LEU A 125 3.24 11.22 9.65
N LEU A 126 4.49 10.82 9.92
CA LEU A 126 5.69 11.46 9.40
C LEU A 126 6.27 10.71 8.18
N PRO A 127 6.73 11.45 7.16
CA PRO A 127 7.38 10.89 5.99
C PRO A 127 8.74 10.26 6.30
N LEU A 128 9.13 9.23 5.55
CA LEU A 128 10.45 8.58 5.69
C LEU A 128 11.62 9.41 5.14
N LEU A 129 11.36 10.60 4.60
CA LEU A 129 12.42 11.58 4.32
C LEU A 129 13.02 12.17 5.60
N LEU A 130 12.26 12.16 6.71
CA LEU A 130 12.77 12.59 8.01
C LEU A 130 13.65 11.47 8.59
N PRO A 131 14.87 11.77 9.08
CA PRO A 131 15.67 10.79 9.78
C PRO A 131 14.97 10.38 11.08
N LEU A 132 15.13 9.11 11.46
CA LEU A 132 14.48 8.51 12.62
C LEU A 132 12.94 8.53 12.57
N ALA A 133 12.34 8.74 11.40
CA ALA A 133 10.88 8.69 11.21
C ALA A 133 10.22 7.44 11.81
N PRO A 134 10.79 6.22 11.75
CA PRO A 134 10.19 5.05 12.39
C PRO A 134 10.01 5.19 13.91
N LEU A 135 10.98 5.82 14.60
CA LEU A 135 10.89 6.05 16.05
C LEU A 135 9.90 7.16 16.37
N LEU A 136 9.88 8.23 15.57
CA LEU A 136 8.93 9.33 15.78
C LEU A 136 7.49 8.88 15.50
N ASN A 137 7.28 8.10 14.44
CA ASN A 137 5.99 7.47 14.14
C ASN A 137 5.59 6.44 15.20
N LEU A 138 6.56 5.75 15.81
CA LEU A 138 6.31 4.89 16.96
C LEU A 138 5.81 5.66 18.16
N LEU A 139 6.30 6.86 18.44
CA LEU A 139 5.78 7.71 19.52
C LEU A 139 4.42 8.33 19.16
N ALA A 140 4.20 8.64 17.89
CA ALA A 140 2.99 9.27 17.38
C ALA A 140 1.87 8.28 16.99
N PHE A 141 2.03 6.97 17.26
CA PHE A 141 1.11 5.94 16.78
C PHE A 141 -0.32 6.08 17.31
N ALA A 142 -0.49 6.77 18.44
CA ALA A 142 -1.78 7.03 19.07
C ALA A 142 -2.58 8.15 18.39
N PHE A 143 -1.97 8.91 17.48
CA PHE A 143 -2.64 10.00 16.80
C PHE A 143 -3.50 9.48 15.63
N PRO A 144 -4.83 9.57 15.70
CA PRO A 144 -5.69 9.15 14.59
C PRO A 144 -5.50 10.12 13.43
N PHE A 145 -5.09 9.58 12.28
CA PHE A 145 -5.04 10.31 11.02
C PHE A 145 -5.86 9.50 10.02
N SER A 146 -6.83 10.16 9.42
CA SER A 146 -7.66 9.57 8.40
C SER A 146 -6.82 9.39 7.14
N ASP A 147 -6.82 8.17 6.62
CA ASP A 147 -6.37 7.96 5.26
C ASP A 147 -7.48 8.47 4.32
N LEU A 148 -7.15 9.47 3.50
CA LEU A 148 -8.04 10.16 2.55
C LEU A 148 -8.41 9.27 1.36
N VAL A 149 -8.92 8.06 1.63
CA VAL A 149 -9.37 7.09 0.63
C VAL A 149 -8.21 6.57 -0.24
N THR A 150 -6.96 6.71 0.22
CA THR A 150 -5.78 6.33 -0.58
C THR A 150 -5.58 4.82 -0.58
N ASN A 151 -5.71 4.17 0.59
CA ASN A 151 -5.53 2.74 0.75
C ASN A 151 -6.61 1.93 0.03
N SER A 152 -7.87 2.38 0.05
CA SER A 152 -8.95 1.73 -0.72
C SER A 152 -8.70 1.81 -2.22
N LYS A 153 -8.29 2.98 -2.74
CA LYS A 153 -7.91 3.13 -4.17
C LYS A 153 -6.77 2.23 -4.58
N ARG A 154 -5.72 2.13 -3.76
CA ARG A 154 -4.55 1.28 -4.04
C ARG A 154 -4.92 -0.20 -4.05
N LEU A 155 -5.71 -0.63 -3.08
CA LEU A 155 -6.12 -2.03 -2.96
C LEU A 155 -7.08 -2.43 -4.09
N ALA A 156 -8.00 -1.53 -4.46
CA ALA A 156 -8.86 -1.70 -5.63
C ALA A 156 -8.06 -1.75 -6.94
N SER A 157 -7.08 -0.86 -7.11
CA SER A 157 -6.22 -0.84 -8.30
C SER A 157 -5.40 -2.13 -8.41
N LEU A 158 -4.85 -2.61 -7.29
CA LEU A 158 -4.13 -3.88 -7.26
C LEU A 158 -5.05 -5.03 -7.64
N ARG A 159 -6.24 -5.13 -7.04
CA ARG A 159 -7.23 -6.18 -7.32
C ARG A 159 -7.67 -6.20 -8.79
N GLN A 160 -7.95 -5.04 -9.39
CA GLN A 160 -8.34 -4.94 -10.79
C GLN A 160 -7.22 -5.32 -11.77
N ALA A 161 -5.97 -5.21 -11.34
CA ALA A 161 -4.81 -5.46 -12.17
C ALA A 161 -4.25 -6.88 -12.05
N LEU A 162 -4.78 -7.72 -11.15
CA LEU A 162 -4.33 -9.11 -11.03
C LEU A 162 -4.69 -9.91 -12.28
N ASP A 163 -3.71 -10.64 -12.81
CA ASP A 163 -3.91 -11.54 -13.95
C ASP A 163 -4.80 -12.74 -13.56
N ALA A 164 -4.78 -13.14 -12.28
CA ALA A 164 -5.66 -14.15 -11.71
C ALA A 164 -6.83 -13.45 -10.98
N PRO A 165 -8.07 -13.55 -11.47
CA PRO A 165 -9.17 -12.73 -10.96
C PRO A 165 -9.61 -13.16 -9.57
N VAL A 166 -9.75 -12.18 -8.68
CA VAL A 166 -10.51 -12.32 -7.43
C VAL A 166 -12.00 -12.39 -7.82
N LYS A 167 -12.65 -13.53 -7.54
CA LYS A 167 -14.03 -13.80 -8.01
C LYS A 167 -15.04 -12.85 -7.37
N ASP A 168 -14.98 -12.74 -6.05
CA ASP A 168 -15.81 -11.83 -5.26
C ASP A 168 -14.96 -11.12 -4.22
N TRP A 169 -15.40 -9.93 -3.81
CA TRP A 169 -14.79 -9.22 -2.69
C TRP A 169 -15.86 -8.48 -1.89
N SER A 170 -15.59 -8.27 -0.61
CA SER A 170 -16.39 -7.42 0.26
C SER A 170 -15.50 -6.60 1.18
N VAL A 171 -15.99 -5.45 1.62
CA VAL A 171 -15.33 -4.65 2.65
C VAL A 171 -15.58 -5.31 4.01
N GLY A 172 -14.55 -5.42 4.85
CA GLY A 172 -14.67 -6.00 6.19
C GLY A 172 -15.73 -5.27 7.03
N SER A 173 -16.52 -6.03 7.80
CA SER A 173 -17.72 -5.56 8.53
C SER A 173 -17.49 -4.43 9.56
N ALA A 174 -16.24 -4.05 9.83
CA ALA A 174 -15.90 -2.94 10.73
C ALA A 174 -15.80 -1.58 10.00
N ASP A 175 -15.80 -1.54 8.67
CA ASP A 175 -15.50 -0.34 7.87
C ASP A 175 -16.77 0.31 7.28
N TRP A 176 -17.96 0.00 7.80
CA TRP A 176 -19.24 0.56 7.33
C TRP A 176 -19.29 2.10 7.38
N PHE A 177 -18.51 2.73 8.27
CA PHE A 177 -18.36 4.18 8.30
C PHE A 177 -17.68 4.74 7.05
N GLN A 178 -16.81 3.99 6.37
CA GLN A 178 -16.18 4.43 5.11
C GLN A 178 -17.06 4.14 3.89
N ALA A 179 -17.93 3.13 3.96
CA ALA A 179 -18.89 2.82 2.89
C ALA A 179 -20.03 3.84 2.78
N LEU A 180 -20.31 4.62 3.84
CA LEU A 180 -21.33 5.68 3.85
C LEU A 180 -20.94 6.97 3.10
N PHE A 181 -19.65 7.12 2.74
CA PHE A 181 -19.15 8.26 1.98
C PHE A 181 -18.88 7.92 0.51
N TYR A 182 -19.45 6.81 0.03
CA TYR A 182 -19.44 6.37 -1.36
C TYR A 182 -20.85 6.28 -1.92
#